data_AF-A0A9Y4MSE1-F1
#
_entry.id   AF-A0A9Y4MSE1-F1
#
_cell.length_a   1.000
_cell.length_b   1.000
_cell.length_c   1.000
_cell.angle_alpha   90.00
_cell.angle_beta   90.00
_cell.angle_gamma   90.00
#
_symmetry.space_group_name_H-M   'P 1'
#
loop_
_entity.id
_entity.type
_entity.pdbx_description
1 polymer ?
#
loop_
_entity_poly.entity_id
_entity_poly.type
_entity_poly.pdbx_seq_one_letter_code
_entity_poly.pdbx_strand_id
1 'polypeptide(L)'
;MADDCVQEKFDKYAGNDGLLSEEELRKMIETEIGDDCRMKERLLKRVPKIIKRKDDDGDGQLSFEEFKVFSRLVKKLQEKKEKGQPLDDDSE
;
A
#
# COMPACT_ATOMS: atom_id res chain seq x y z
N MET A 1 -2.75 -18.90 3.65
CA MET A 1 -1.34 -18.64 3.28
C MET A 1 -1.15 -17.36 2.45
N ALA A 2 -2.14 -16.46 2.36
CA ALA A 2 -1.97 -15.19 1.62
C ALA A 2 -1.26 -14.11 2.45
N ASP A 3 -1.26 -14.23 3.77
CA ASP A 3 -0.72 -13.24 4.71
C ASP A 3 0.78 -13.40 4.96
N ASP A 4 1.34 -14.59 4.71
CA ASP A 4 2.75 -14.93 4.99
C ASP A 4 3.74 -14.08 4.16
N CYS A 5 3.51 -13.98 2.85
CA CYS A 5 4.30 -13.15 1.94
C CYS A 5 4.19 -11.65 2.25
N VAL A 6 3.09 -11.21 2.89
CA VAL A 6 2.87 -9.81 3.26
C VAL A 6 3.66 -9.48 4.51
N GLN A 7 3.72 -10.40 5.47
CA GLN A 7 4.50 -10.26 6.69
C GLN A 7 6.00 -10.23 6.44
N GLU A 8 6.52 -11.11 5.59
CA GLU A 8 7.95 -11.06 5.22
C GLU A 8 8.34 -9.73 4.57
N LYS A 9 7.47 -9.19 3.70
CA LYS A 9 7.71 -7.87 3.10
C LYS A 9 7.62 -6.78 4.14
N PHE A 10 6.61 -6.83 5.00
CA PHE A 10 6.47 -5.87 6.08
C PHE A 10 7.73 -5.85 6.94
N ASP A 11 8.16 -6.99 7.48
CA ASP A 11 9.34 -7.09 8.34
C ASP A 11 10.63 -6.61 7.66
N LYS A 12 10.73 -6.80 6.34
CA LYS A 12 11.88 -6.34 5.55
C LYS A 12 11.97 -4.82 5.42
N TYR A 13 10.84 -4.11 5.43
CA TYR A 13 10.78 -2.65 5.25
C TYR A 13 10.35 -1.89 6.51
N ALA A 14 9.67 -2.56 7.44
CA ALA A 14 9.31 -2.02 8.73
C ALA A 14 10.60 -1.81 9.51
N GLY A 15 10.75 -0.59 10.04
CA GLY A 15 11.90 -0.26 10.86
C GLY A 15 11.89 -1.00 12.19
N ASN A 16 12.78 -0.60 13.08
CA ASN A 16 12.88 -1.16 14.44
C ASN A 16 11.59 -1.00 15.26
N ASP A 17 10.71 -0.07 14.87
CA ASP A 17 9.42 0.20 15.50
C ASP A 17 8.29 -0.70 15.00
N GLY A 18 8.53 -1.54 13.99
CA GLY A 18 7.49 -2.40 13.42
C GLY A 18 6.38 -1.61 12.72
N LEU A 19 6.73 -0.44 12.18
CA LEU A 19 5.86 0.47 11.43
C LEU A 19 6.48 0.83 10.08
N LEU A 20 5.63 1.14 9.10
CA LEU A 20 6.01 1.58 7.77
C LEU A 20 5.70 3.05 7.56
N SER A 21 6.73 3.88 7.57
CA SER A 21 6.60 5.30 7.23
C SER A 21 6.32 5.49 5.73
N GLU A 22 5.90 6.71 5.34
CA GLU A 22 5.63 7.05 3.93
C GLU A 22 6.78 6.63 2.99
N GLU A 23 8.02 6.90 3.38
CA GLU A 23 9.21 6.62 2.56
C GLU A 23 9.43 5.12 2.35
N GLU A 24 9.32 4.31 3.41
CA GLU A 24 9.49 2.86 3.33
C GLU A 24 8.34 2.21 2.55
N LEU A 25 7.11 2.71 2.72
CA LEU A 25 5.98 2.25 1.92
C LEU A 25 6.18 2.54 0.43
N ARG A 26 6.70 3.73 0.09
CA ARG A 26 7.03 4.09 -1.29
C ARG A 26 8.11 3.17 -1.88
N LYS A 27 9.15 2.88 -1.11
CA LYS A 27 10.27 2.02 -1.51
C LYS A 27 9.85 0.56 -1.70
N MET A 28 8.99 0.06 -0.83
CA MET A 28 8.36 -1.24 -0.99
C MET A 28 7.49 -1.28 -2.24
N ILE A 29 6.66 -0.27 -2.50
CA ILE A 29 5.86 -0.17 -3.73
C ILE A 29 6.76 -0.21 -4.96
N GLU A 30 7.89 0.49 -4.95
CA GLU A 30 8.87 0.48 -6.03
C GLU A 30 9.54 -0.89 -6.23
N THR A 31 9.67 -1.69 -5.16
CA THR A 31 10.26 -3.04 -5.26
C THR A 31 9.22 -4.10 -5.65
N GLU A 32 7.99 -3.98 -5.14
CA GLU A 32 6.87 -4.89 -5.39
C GLU A 32 6.29 -4.72 -6.79
N ILE A 33 6.16 -3.47 -7.21
CA ILE A 33 5.74 -3.12 -8.54
C ILE A 33 7.04 -2.97 -9.31
N GLY A 34 7.42 -4.01 -10.05
CA GLY A 34 8.56 -3.99 -10.96
C GLY A 34 8.42 -2.93 -12.07
N ASP A 35 8.82 -3.23 -13.30
CA ASP A 35 8.90 -2.26 -14.42
C ASP A 35 7.60 -1.49 -14.79
N ASP A 36 6.50 -1.74 -14.08
CA ASP A 36 5.20 -1.06 -14.18
C ASP A 36 5.21 0.38 -13.62
N CYS A 37 5.93 1.26 -14.32
CA CYS A 37 6.08 2.68 -13.98
C CYS A 37 4.72 3.41 -13.80
N ARG A 38 3.69 3.02 -14.58
CA ARG A 38 2.31 3.56 -14.43
C ARG A 38 1.61 3.13 -13.14
N MET A 39 1.78 1.88 -12.72
CA MET A 39 1.18 1.40 -11.48
C MET A 39 1.89 2.06 -10.30
N LYS A 40 3.23 2.09 -10.35
CA LYS A 40 4.09 2.74 -9.36
C LYS A 40 3.64 4.17 -9.11
N GLU A 41 3.54 5.00 -10.15
CA GLU A 41 3.13 6.40 -9.96
C GLU A 41 1.71 6.53 -9.38
N ARG A 42 0.75 5.70 -9.84
CA ARG A 42 -0.62 5.73 -9.31
C ARG A 42 -0.65 5.35 -7.84
N LEU A 43 0.12 4.35 -7.44
CA LEU A 43 0.21 3.90 -6.06
C LEU A 43 0.95 4.90 -5.18
N LEU A 44 2.08 5.46 -5.63
CA LEU A 44 2.78 6.55 -4.94
C LEU A 44 1.91 7.78 -4.73
N LYS A 45 1.06 8.15 -5.72
CA LYS A 45 0.07 9.23 -5.57
C LYS A 45 -1.06 8.89 -4.59
N ARG A 46 -1.34 7.61 -4.39
CA ARG A 46 -2.35 7.10 -3.45
C ARG A 46 -1.79 6.87 -2.06
N VAL A 47 -0.50 6.58 -1.91
CA VAL A 47 0.19 6.40 -0.62
C VAL A 47 -0.22 7.45 0.41
N PRO A 48 -0.06 8.76 0.18
CA PRO A 48 -0.40 9.76 1.18
C PRO A 48 -1.90 9.80 1.48
N LYS A 49 -2.76 9.52 0.48
CA LYS A 49 -4.21 9.41 0.67
C LYS A 49 -4.60 8.17 1.47
N ILE A 50 -3.83 7.09 1.32
CA ILE A 50 -4.08 5.81 1.99
C ILE A 50 -3.59 5.90 3.42
N ILE A 51 -2.37 6.37 3.66
CA ILE A 51 -1.86 6.69 4.99
C ILE A 51 -2.89 7.57 5.68
N LYS A 52 -3.21 8.75 5.14
CA LYS A 52 -4.21 9.64 5.75
C LYS A 52 -5.62 9.05 5.97
N ARG A 53 -6.03 8.01 5.24
CA ARG A 53 -7.32 7.32 5.41
C ARG A 53 -7.25 6.10 6.34
N LYS A 54 -6.06 5.55 6.57
CA LYS A 54 -5.85 4.33 7.35
C LYS A 54 -5.23 4.63 8.72
N ASP A 55 -4.32 5.60 8.71
CA ASP A 55 -3.63 6.20 9.84
C ASP A 55 -4.66 6.93 10.71
N ASP A 56 -5.31 6.16 11.58
CA ASP A 56 -6.29 6.63 12.56
C ASP A 56 -5.59 7.28 13.77
N ASP A 57 -4.37 6.81 14.07
CA ASP A 57 -3.52 7.32 15.15
C ASP A 57 -2.77 8.62 14.79
N GLY A 58 -2.75 9.01 13.50
CA GLY A 58 -2.14 10.27 13.07
C GLY A 58 -0.61 10.29 13.07
N ASP A 59 0.03 9.13 13.20
CA ASP A 59 1.49 8.98 13.30
C ASP A 59 2.18 9.09 11.93
N GLY A 60 1.42 9.03 10.84
CA GLY A 60 1.93 9.06 9.47
C GLY A 60 2.66 7.77 9.06
N GLN A 61 2.40 6.67 9.77
CA GLN A 61 3.04 5.37 9.60
C GLN A 61 2.01 4.24 9.65
N LEU A 62 2.17 3.24 8.77
CA LEU A 62 1.28 2.09 8.74
C LEU A 62 1.77 0.98 9.66
N SER A 63 0.90 0.55 10.53
CA SER A 63 1.05 -0.68 11.32
C SER A 63 0.89 -1.92 10.44
N PHE A 64 1.35 -3.08 10.93
CA PHE A 64 1.23 -4.35 10.20
C PHE A 64 -0.21 -4.65 9.73
N GLU A 65 -1.19 -4.34 10.58
CA GLU A 65 -2.60 -4.58 10.29
C GLU A 65 -3.13 -3.67 9.18
N GLU A 66 -2.73 -2.40 9.18
CA GLU A 66 -3.07 -1.45 8.13
C GLU A 66 -2.36 -1.76 6.81
N PHE A 67 -1.09 -2.16 6.90
CA PHE A 67 -0.32 -2.60 5.76
C PHE A 67 -0.94 -3.84 5.09
N LYS A 68 -1.44 -4.79 5.88
CA LYS A 68 -2.12 -5.98 5.37
C LYS A 68 -3.39 -5.62 4.58
N VAL A 69 -4.14 -4.62 5.04
CA VAL A 69 -5.30 -4.09 4.29
C VAL A 69 -4.85 -3.38 3.01
N PHE A 70 -3.78 -2.57 3.10
CA PHE A 70 -3.20 -1.90 1.95
C PHE A 70 -2.71 -2.89 0.88
N SER A 71 -1.91 -3.89 1.26
CA SER A 71 -1.40 -4.93 0.35
C SER A 71 -2.55 -5.66 -0.36
N ARG A 72 -3.64 -5.97 0.35
CA ARG A 72 -4.86 -6.52 -0.29
C ARG A 72 -5.52 -5.55 -1.27
N LEU A 73 -5.55 -4.26 -0.99
CA LEU A 73 -6.07 -3.24 -1.91
C LEU A 73 -5.18 -3.11 -3.15
N VAL A 74 -3.86 -3.08 -2.99
CA VAL A 74 -2.90 -3.04 -4.10
C VAL A 74 -3.04 -4.27 -4.97
N LYS A 75 -3.08 -5.46 -4.38
CA LYS A 75 -3.26 -6.74 -5.08
C LYS A 75 -4.60 -6.78 -5.85
N LYS A 76 -5.68 -6.29 -5.23
CA LYS A 76 -6.98 -6.12 -5.91
C LYS A 76 -6.93 -5.10 -7.05
N LEU A 77 -6.14 -4.03 -6.94
CA LEU A 77 -5.95 -3.08 -8.03
C LEU A 77 -5.19 -3.69 -9.21
N GLN A 78 -4.22 -4.58 -8.94
CA GLN A 78 -3.50 -5.32 -9.98
C GLN A 78 -4.46 -6.23 -10.75
N GLU A 79 -5.33 -6.98 -10.05
CA GLU A 79 -6.33 -7.86 -10.68
C GLU A 79 -7.42 -7.08 -11.43
N LYS A 80 -7.81 -5.89 -10.95
CA LYS A 80 -8.85 -5.07 -11.59
C LYS A 80 -8.38 -4.31 -12.85
N LYS A 81 -7.08 -4.22 -13.13
CA LYS A 81 -6.62 -3.62 -14.41
C LYS A 81 -7.12 -4.41 -15.63
N GLU A 82 -7.48 -5.69 -15.46
CA GLU A 82 -8.09 -6.51 -16.52
C GLU A 82 -9.62 -6.39 -16.61
N LYS A 83 -10.28 -5.84 -15.58
CA LYS A 83 -11.73 -5.59 -15.58
C LYS A 83 -12.00 -4.16 -15.17
N GLY A 84 -12.08 -3.27 -16.16
CA GLY A 84 -12.37 -1.85 -15.99
C GLY A 84 -13.49 -1.62 -14.97
N GLN A 85 -13.14 -1.03 -13.83
CA GLN A 85 -14.12 -0.50 -12.89
C GLN A 85 -13.75 0.95 -12.57
N PRO A 86 -14.72 1.87 -12.65
CA PRO A 86 -14.53 3.24 -12.21
C PRO A 86 -14.22 3.20 -10.70
N LEU A 87 -13.21 3.96 -10.30
CA LEU A 87 -13.08 4.32 -8.90
C LEU A 87 -14.08 5.43 -8.69
N ASP A 88 -15.14 5.14 -7.94
CA ASP A 88 -16.04 6.15 -7.43
C ASP A 88 -15.20 7.13 -6.60
N ASP A 89 -14.95 8.29 -7.21
CA ASP A 89 -14.57 9.51 -6.50
C ASP A 89 -15.65 9.77 -5.46
N ASP A 90 -15.23 10.22 -4.29
CA ASP A 90 -16.10 10.66 -3.17
C ASP A 90 -17.39 11.28 -3.71
N SER A 91 -18.52 10.61 -3.46
CA SER A 91 -19.80 11.30 -3.53
C SER A 91 -19.83 12.24 -2.33
N GLU A 92 -19.64 13.52 -2.62
CA GLU A 92 -20.01 14.63 -1.74
C GLU A 92 -21.51 14.59 -1.41
#